data_AF-A0A8H7K949-F1
#
_entry.id   AF-A0A8H7K949-F1
#
_cell.length_a   1.000
_cell.length_b   1.000
_cell.length_c   1.000
_cell.angle_alpha   90.00
_cell.angle_beta   90.00
_cell.angle_gamma   90.00
#
_symmetry.space_group_name_H-M   'P 1'
#
loop_
_entity.id
_entity.type
_entity.pdbx_description
1 polymer ?
#
loop_
_entity_poly.entity_id
_entity_poly.type
_entity_poly.pdbx_seq_one_letter_code
_entity_poly.pdbx_strand_id
1 'polypeptide(L)'
;MAPRYIGVRPEEIVWSNLAIPWWQKIIRRYVAIFGVAVLIIFWAIPVGVVGIIAQVNTLKTLPGLTWIAKIPDIILGVVSGLLPAVALSILMSLVPVFMRLFARLAGEVTLSRVELYTQNAYFAFQLIQVFLIRTLTDTASTAVVQIANDPSSVFSILSSALPTSSNFYISYFIVQGLTIAVSVLTQVVGCVIFNILYRFLTGTPRAMYNKWTSLSAIMWGSVLPVYTAIAVISITYAVIAPIMLFWATIGLGLFYLAYRYNVLFVTDTAVDTRGLFYPRALKQLFAGIYLAEICMVGMFAVSKAAGPAALMAVFLVFTILFQFTMLRALDPLLYNLPRSLQVEEELIQARLSDTERQDKVVSESNGHGQTKASGSGSSPRVEEVAPKKKGNFIQKWLKPWIYSDYETLRKMVPQEDSLGAHEYSDEISATAYLPPSVTKTAPVLWIPEDPAGVSKQEIALTSKVIAISDEGCTLSDKNKLEWDVKGARPPIWNEKIYY
;
A
#
# COMPACT_ATOMS: atom_id res chain seq x y z
N MET A 1 -26.53 -16.23 5.28
CA MET A 1 -26.22 -15.58 3.99
C MET A 1 -24.78 -15.91 3.60
N ALA A 2 -24.56 -16.49 2.42
CA ALA A 2 -23.20 -16.65 1.89
C ALA A 2 -22.68 -15.26 1.47
N PRO A 3 -21.51 -14.80 1.98
CA PRO A 3 -20.97 -13.49 1.61
C PRO A 3 -20.61 -13.48 0.12
N ARG A 4 -21.23 -12.59 -0.65
CA ARG A 4 -20.92 -12.37 -2.07
C ARG A 4 -19.92 -11.21 -2.19
N TYR A 5 -18.96 -11.35 -3.11
CA TYR A 5 -17.94 -10.34 -3.40
C TYR A 5 -18.13 -9.91 -4.85
N ILE A 6 -18.14 -8.60 -5.12
CA ILE A 6 -18.46 -8.04 -6.43
C ILE A 6 -17.32 -7.10 -6.88
N GLY A 7 -17.01 -7.12 -8.17
CA GLY A 7 -15.99 -6.29 -8.83
C GLY A 7 -14.54 -6.66 -8.48
N VAL A 8 -14.29 -7.91 -8.10
CA VAL A 8 -12.94 -8.37 -7.78
C VAL A 8 -12.28 -8.81 -9.07
N ARG A 9 -11.09 -8.30 -9.38
CA ARG A 9 -10.31 -8.80 -10.51
C ARG A 9 -9.95 -10.27 -10.32
N PRO A 10 -10.02 -11.12 -11.36
CA PRO A 10 -9.67 -12.55 -11.27
C PRO A 10 -8.34 -12.85 -10.59
N GLU A 11 -7.32 -12.03 -10.89
CA GLU A 11 -5.96 -12.18 -10.39
C GLU A 11 -5.84 -11.96 -8.87
N GLU A 12 -6.78 -11.23 -8.28
CA GLU A 12 -6.80 -10.94 -6.85
C GLU A 12 -7.49 -12.02 -6.02
N ILE A 13 -8.09 -13.02 -6.66
CA ILE A 13 -8.86 -14.05 -5.97
C ILE A 13 -7.92 -15.05 -5.30
N VAL A 14 -8.07 -15.20 -3.98
CA VAL A 14 -7.37 -16.22 -3.19
C VAL A 14 -8.20 -17.50 -3.18
N TRP A 15 -8.04 -18.30 -4.23
CA TRP A 15 -8.81 -19.53 -4.49
C TRP A 15 -8.86 -20.50 -3.30
N SER A 16 -7.77 -20.65 -2.55
CA SER A 16 -7.70 -21.53 -1.37
C SER A 16 -8.66 -21.14 -0.26
N ASN A 17 -9.06 -19.86 -0.20
CA ASN A 17 -9.88 -19.31 0.88
C ASN A 17 -11.38 -19.29 0.54
N LEU A 18 -11.77 -19.58 -0.72
CA LEU A 18 -13.18 -19.60 -1.13
C LEU A 18 -13.94 -20.79 -0.53
N ALA A 19 -13.28 -21.93 -0.33
CA ALA A 19 -13.91 -23.16 0.16
C ALA A 19 -14.12 -23.20 1.69
N ILE A 20 -13.70 -22.16 2.42
CA ILE A 20 -13.71 -22.18 3.89
C ILE A 20 -15.14 -21.96 4.42
N PRO A 21 -15.68 -22.86 5.26
CA PRO A 21 -16.99 -22.68 5.88
C PRO A 21 -16.97 -21.52 6.89
N TRP A 22 -18.12 -20.88 7.07
CA TRP A 22 -18.25 -19.64 7.83
C TRP A 22 -17.79 -19.74 9.29
N TRP A 23 -18.08 -20.85 9.98
CA TRP A 23 -17.64 -21.09 11.36
C TRP A 23 -16.12 -21.15 11.46
N GLN A 24 -15.47 -21.88 10.54
CA GLN A 24 -14.02 -21.99 10.50
C GLN A 24 -13.37 -20.63 10.18
N LYS A 25 -14.01 -19.81 9.33
CA LYS A 25 -13.54 -18.45 9.04
C LYS A 25 -13.55 -17.57 10.29
N ILE A 26 -14.58 -17.66 11.14
CA ILE A 26 -14.65 -16.91 12.39
C ILE A 26 -13.52 -17.33 13.34
N ILE A 27 -13.33 -18.63 13.56
CA ILE A 27 -12.27 -19.16 14.43
C ILE A 27 -10.90 -18.74 13.92
N ARG A 28 -10.63 -18.93 12.62
CA ARG A 28 -9.37 -18.52 11.97
C ARG A 28 -9.11 -17.03 12.12
N ARG A 29 -10.13 -16.19 12.02
CA ARG A 29 -10.00 -14.75 12.21
C ARG A 29 -9.60 -14.40 13.64
N TYR A 30 -10.22 -15.01 14.65
CA TYR A 30 -9.83 -14.79 16.05
C TYR A 30 -8.41 -15.30 16.33
N VAL A 31 -8.04 -16.48 15.82
CA VAL A 31 -6.68 -17.02 15.93
C VAL A 31 -5.66 -16.10 15.26
N ALA A 32 -5.97 -15.56 14.07
CA ALA A 32 -5.10 -14.62 13.38
C ALA A 32 -4.93 -13.30 14.15
N ILE A 33 -6.01 -12.73 14.71
CA ILE A 33 -5.94 -11.52 15.55
C ILE A 33 -5.13 -11.79 16.81
N PHE A 34 -5.35 -12.93 17.47
CA PHE A 34 -4.57 -13.34 18.63
C PHE A 34 -3.08 -13.50 18.28
N GLY A 35 -2.77 -14.17 17.17
CA GLY A 35 -1.40 -14.33 16.67
C GLY A 35 -0.72 -13.00 16.37
N VAL A 36 -1.45 -12.04 15.78
CA VAL A 36 -0.97 -10.67 15.56
C VAL A 36 -0.69 -9.97 16.90
N ALA A 37 -1.58 -10.08 17.88
CA ALA A 37 -1.39 -9.46 19.20
C ALA A 37 -0.15 -10.02 19.93
N VAL A 38 0.00 -11.35 19.93
CA VAL A 38 1.19 -12.04 20.47
C VAL A 38 2.45 -11.57 19.74
N LEU A 39 2.42 -11.53 18.41
CA LEU A 39 3.55 -11.06 17.62
C LEU A 39 3.93 -9.63 18.01
N ILE A 40 2.95 -8.71 18.12
CA ILE A 40 3.22 -7.32 18.51
C ILE A 40 3.88 -7.25 19.89
N ILE A 41 3.38 -7.97 20.89
CA ILE A 41 3.92 -7.90 22.26
C ILE A 41 5.35 -8.45 22.33
N PHE A 42 5.60 -9.60 21.72
CA PHE A 42 6.89 -10.30 21.84
C PHE A 42 7.95 -9.86 20.82
N TRP A 43 7.62 -9.00 19.85
CA TRP A 43 8.58 -8.57 18.82
C TRP A 43 9.78 -7.78 19.35
N ALA A 44 9.65 -7.14 20.52
CA ALA A 44 10.77 -6.46 21.17
C ALA A 44 11.93 -7.43 21.50
N ILE A 45 11.64 -8.71 21.73
CA ILE A 45 12.65 -9.72 22.07
C ILE A 45 13.56 -10.00 20.86
N PRO A 46 13.06 -10.38 19.66
CA PRO A 46 13.89 -10.49 18.46
C PRO A 46 14.70 -9.24 18.16
N VAL A 47 14.10 -8.05 18.33
CA VAL A 47 14.78 -6.77 18.09
C VAL A 47 15.95 -6.58 19.05
N GLY A 48 15.76 -6.86 20.35
CA GLY A 48 16.83 -6.80 21.35
C GLY A 48 17.94 -7.83 21.09
N VAL A 49 17.57 -9.07 20.77
CA VAL A 49 18.53 -10.15 20.46
C VAL A 49 19.36 -9.80 19.22
N VAL A 50 18.72 -9.37 18.14
CA VAL A 50 19.43 -8.94 16.92
C VAL A 50 20.29 -7.71 17.20
N GLY A 51 19.82 -6.76 18.00
CA GLY A 51 20.61 -5.60 18.43
C GLY A 51 21.90 -5.99 19.15
N ILE A 52 21.84 -6.96 20.07
CA ILE A 52 22.99 -7.46 20.83
C ILE A 52 23.93 -8.30 19.96
N ILE A 53 23.39 -9.22 19.16
CA ILE A 53 24.18 -10.10 18.27
C ILE A 53 24.86 -9.29 17.18
N ALA A 54 24.19 -8.27 16.63
CA ALA A 54 24.75 -7.41 15.60
C ALA A 54 25.90 -6.52 16.12
N GLN A 55 26.08 -6.43 17.44
CA GLN A 55 27.15 -5.66 18.02
C GLN A 55 28.48 -6.40 17.88
N VAL A 56 29.45 -5.73 17.24
CA VAL A 56 30.77 -6.29 16.92
C VAL A 56 31.52 -6.78 18.16
N ASN A 57 31.31 -6.14 19.32
CA ASN A 57 31.91 -6.56 20.58
C ASN A 57 31.40 -7.93 21.07
N THR A 58 30.13 -8.24 20.84
CA THR A 58 29.52 -9.55 21.12
C THR A 58 29.94 -10.61 20.10
N LEU A 59 30.11 -10.21 18.83
CA LEU A 59 30.59 -11.11 17.78
C LEU A 59 32.04 -11.56 18.02
N LYS A 60 32.87 -10.72 18.62
CA LYS A 60 34.26 -11.04 18.99
C LYS A 60 34.36 -12.11 20.09
N THR A 61 33.34 -12.27 20.93
CA THR A 61 33.34 -13.23 22.04
C THR A 61 32.75 -14.60 21.66
N LEU A 62 32.14 -14.73 20.47
CA LEU A 62 31.60 -15.99 19.96
C LEU A 62 32.72 -16.92 19.45
N PRO A 63 32.71 -18.22 19.82
CA PRO A 63 33.73 -19.16 19.37
C PRO A 63 33.65 -19.35 17.85
N GLY A 64 34.75 -19.03 17.15
CA GLY A 64 34.86 -19.13 15.69
C GLY A 64 34.93 -17.79 14.94
N LEU A 65 34.60 -16.66 15.58
CA LEU A 65 34.64 -15.32 14.96
C LEU A 65 35.83 -14.46 15.38
N THR A 66 36.85 -15.03 16.04
CA THR A 66 38.07 -14.30 16.46
C THR A 66 38.88 -13.70 15.31
N TRP A 67 38.65 -14.13 14.06
CA TRP A 67 39.24 -13.52 12.86
C TRP A 67 38.78 -12.08 12.62
N ILE A 68 37.60 -11.69 13.13
CA ILE A 68 37.08 -10.31 13.06
C ILE A 68 37.95 -9.33 13.84
N ALA A 69 38.70 -9.79 14.85
CA ALA A 69 39.67 -8.96 15.56
C ALA A 69 40.92 -8.63 14.74
N LYS A 70 41.17 -9.32 13.61
CA LYS A 70 42.30 -9.06 12.71
C LYS A 70 41.99 -8.05 11.60
N ILE A 71 40.75 -7.56 11.54
CA ILE A 71 40.31 -6.59 10.53
C ILE A 71 40.74 -5.18 10.96
N PRO A 72 41.18 -4.30 10.04
CA PRO A 72 41.51 -2.91 10.35
C PRO A 72 40.40 -2.17 11.09
N ASP A 73 40.76 -1.33 12.07
CA ASP A 73 39.81 -0.62 12.95
C ASP A 73 38.78 0.23 12.19
N ILE A 74 39.17 0.80 11.04
CA ILE A 74 38.29 1.59 10.17
C ILE A 74 37.16 0.71 9.60
N ILE A 75 37.50 -0.50 9.12
CA ILE A 75 36.53 -1.44 8.54
C ILE A 75 35.64 -2.02 9.64
N LEU A 76 36.21 -2.31 10.82
CA LEU A 76 35.43 -2.71 12.01
C LEU A 76 34.44 -1.63 12.43
N GLY A 77 34.84 -0.35 12.39
CA GLY A 77 33.96 0.78 12.67
C GLY A 77 32.76 0.82 11.71
N VAL A 78 33.01 0.72 10.40
CA VAL A 78 31.95 0.70 9.38
C VAL A 78 31.01 -0.50 9.56
N VAL A 79 31.56 -1.71 9.75
CA VAL A 79 30.76 -2.92 9.96
C VAL A 79 29.94 -2.80 11.26
N SER A 80 30.51 -2.23 12.31
CA SER A 80 29.81 -2.05 13.60
C SER A 80 28.64 -1.09 13.55
N GLY A 81 28.69 -0.07 12.67
CA GLY A 81 27.57 0.85 12.46
C GLY A 81 26.54 0.30 11.46
N LEU A 82 26.99 -0.33 10.38
CA LEU A 82 26.13 -0.78 9.29
C LEU A 82 25.39 -2.09 9.61
N LEU A 83 26.07 -3.05 10.24
CA LEU A 83 25.54 -4.40 10.45
C LEU A 83 24.28 -4.42 11.34
N PRO A 84 24.23 -3.70 12.48
CA PRO A 84 22.98 -3.57 13.25
C PRO A 84 21.87 -2.89 12.47
N ALA A 85 22.16 -1.81 11.73
CA ALA A 85 21.15 -1.09 10.96
C ALA A 85 20.53 -1.99 9.87
N VAL A 86 21.37 -2.75 9.14
CA VAL A 86 20.91 -3.68 8.10
C VAL A 86 20.16 -4.87 8.72
N ALA A 87 20.68 -5.47 9.79
CA ALA A 87 20.04 -6.61 10.45
C ALA A 87 18.67 -6.22 11.02
N LEU A 88 18.57 -5.05 11.66
CA LEU A 88 17.29 -4.51 12.15
C LEU A 88 16.33 -4.16 11.00
N SER A 89 16.84 -3.60 9.91
CA SER A 89 16.01 -3.31 8.72
C SER A 89 15.43 -4.60 8.11
N ILE A 90 16.24 -5.65 7.98
CA ILE A 90 15.79 -6.97 7.52
C ILE A 90 14.73 -7.52 8.48
N LEU A 91 14.98 -7.47 9.79
CA LEU A 91 14.01 -7.91 10.79
C LEU A 91 12.69 -7.14 10.69
N MET A 92 12.71 -5.82 10.56
CA MET A 92 11.51 -5.00 10.41
C MET A 92 10.76 -5.28 9.10
N SER A 93 11.48 -5.58 8.01
CA SER A 93 10.87 -5.95 6.73
C SER A 93 10.08 -7.27 6.80
N LEU A 94 10.37 -8.13 7.77
CA LEU A 94 9.69 -9.41 7.97
C LEU A 94 8.31 -9.25 8.63
N VAL A 95 8.09 -8.19 9.42
CA VAL A 95 6.82 -7.93 10.11
C VAL A 95 5.62 -7.91 9.15
N PRO A 96 5.59 -7.08 8.08
CA PRO A 96 4.45 -7.07 7.17
C PRO A 96 4.26 -8.40 6.43
N VAL A 97 5.33 -9.20 6.25
CA VAL A 97 5.22 -10.54 5.66
C VAL A 97 4.42 -11.46 6.58
N PHE A 98 4.69 -11.44 7.89
CA PHE A 98 3.87 -12.18 8.87
C PHE A 98 2.43 -11.66 8.92
N MET A 99 2.22 -10.34 8.86
CA MET A 99 0.86 -9.78 8.85
C MET A 99 0.04 -10.23 7.62
N ARG A 100 0.67 -10.32 6.44
CA ARG A 100 0.04 -10.89 5.24
C ARG A 100 -0.25 -12.38 5.38
N LEU A 101 0.68 -13.13 6.00
CA LEU A 101 0.46 -14.55 6.28
C LEU A 101 -0.76 -14.73 7.20
N PHE A 102 -0.85 -13.98 8.29
CA PHE A 102 -2.01 -14.02 9.19
C PHE A 102 -3.30 -13.59 8.49
N ALA A 103 -3.27 -12.59 7.60
CA ALA A 103 -4.42 -12.20 6.79
C ALA A 103 -4.90 -13.32 5.86
N ARG A 104 -3.97 -14.06 5.22
CA ARG A 104 -4.30 -15.24 4.41
C ARG A 104 -4.86 -16.37 5.26
N LEU A 105 -4.27 -16.63 6.44
CA LEU A 105 -4.74 -17.64 7.39
C LEU A 105 -6.12 -17.33 7.96
N ALA A 106 -6.46 -16.04 8.13
CA ALA A 106 -7.78 -15.57 8.55
C ALA A 106 -8.90 -15.87 7.54
N GLY A 107 -8.56 -16.26 6.31
CA GLY A 107 -9.54 -16.60 5.27
C GLY A 107 -10.06 -15.37 4.50
N GLU A 108 -9.24 -14.34 4.32
CA GLU A 108 -9.55 -13.26 3.38
C GLU A 108 -9.49 -13.78 1.94
N VAL A 109 -10.54 -13.53 1.16
CA VAL A 109 -10.74 -14.14 -0.17
C VAL A 109 -10.14 -13.32 -1.31
N THR A 110 -9.75 -12.07 -1.05
CA THR A 110 -9.12 -11.20 -2.05
C THR A 110 -7.79 -10.66 -1.55
N LEU A 111 -6.83 -10.48 -2.46
CA LEU A 111 -5.54 -9.84 -2.16
C LEU A 111 -5.73 -8.40 -1.66
N SER A 112 -6.70 -7.68 -2.21
CA SER A 112 -7.08 -6.35 -1.72
C SER A 112 -7.47 -6.34 -0.25
N ARG A 113 -8.24 -7.32 0.22
CA ARG A 113 -8.58 -7.43 1.65
C ARG A 113 -7.39 -7.87 2.51
N VAL A 114 -6.51 -8.70 1.96
CA VAL A 114 -5.26 -9.10 2.63
C VAL A 114 -4.37 -7.88 2.88
N GLU A 115 -4.19 -7.00 1.90
CA GLU A 115 -3.39 -5.77 2.09
C GLU A 115 -4.07 -4.79 3.05
N LEU A 116 -5.39 -4.65 2.97
CA LEU A 116 -6.17 -3.82 3.90
C LEU A 116 -6.08 -4.33 5.35
N TYR A 117 -6.14 -5.65 5.57
CA TYR A 117 -5.91 -6.26 6.89
C TYR A 117 -4.48 -6.00 7.37
N THR A 118 -3.50 -6.20 6.48
CA THR A 118 -2.08 -5.96 6.73
C THR A 118 -1.83 -4.52 7.16
N GLN A 119 -2.45 -3.54 6.49
CA GLN A 119 -2.36 -2.13 6.88
C GLN A 119 -2.80 -1.90 8.33
N ASN A 120 -3.91 -2.50 8.75
CA ASN A 120 -4.43 -2.29 10.10
C ASN A 120 -3.55 -2.96 11.17
N ALA A 121 -3.14 -4.21 10.93
CA ALA A 121 -2.27 -4.95 11.84
C ALA A 121 -0.88 -4.31 11.95
N TYR A 122 -0.32 -3.87 10.83
CA TYR A 122 0.99 -3.23 10.79
C TYR A 122 0.94 -1.80 11.37
N PHE A 123 -0.18 -1.07 11.22
CA PHE A 123 -0.38 0.19 11.93
C PHE A 123 -0.39 0.00 13.45
N ALA A 124 -1.10 -1.00 13.96
CA ALA A 124 -1.08 -1.32 15.39
C ALA A 124 0.33 -1.66 15.88
N PHE A 125 1.09 -2.42 15.08
CA PHE A 125 2.51 -2.70 15.35
C PHE A 125 3.34 -1.40 15.42
N GLN A 126 3.22 -0.52 14.42
CA GLN A 126 3.96 0.75 14.40
C GLN A 126 3.61 1.63 15.62
N LEU A 127 2.33 1.72 15.96
CA LEU A 127 1.88 2.52 17.11
C LEU A 127 2.39 1.97 18.44
N ILE A 128 2.32 0.65 18.65
CA ILE A 128 2.70 0.04 19.93
C ILE A 128 4.22 -0.06 20.06
N GLN A 129 4.91 -0.61 19.05
CA GLN A 129 6.34 -0.88 19.13
C GLN A 129 7.21 0.33 18.79
N VAL A 130 6.95 0.96 17.64
CA VAL A 130 7.81 2.04 17.14
C VAL A 130 7.53 3.36 17.84
N PHE A 131 6.29 3.58 18.31
CA PHE A 131 5.93 4.78 19.07
C PHE A 131 5.92 4.55 20.59
N LEU A 132 4.94 3.82 21.13
CA LEU A 132 4.72 3.75 22.59
C LEU A 132 5.88 3.09 23.34
N ILE A 133 6.29 1.87 22.95
CA ILE A 133 7.37 1.14 23.62
C ILE A 133 8.70 1.89 23.52
N ARG A 134 8.99 2.48 22.35
CA ARG A 134 10.19 3.30 22.16
C ARG A 134 10.23 4.50 23.11
N THR A 135 9.14 5.26 23.18
CA THR A 135 9.00 6.42 24.07
C THR A 135 9.21 6.03 25.55
N LEU A 136 8.62 4.91 25.96
CA LEU A 136 8.77 4.40 27.33
C LEU A 136 10.21 3.98 27.64
N THR A 137 10.89 3.34 26.68
CA THR A 137 12.28 2.88 26.84
C THR A 137 13.25 4.06 26.98
N ASP A 138 13.06 5.12 26.20
CA ASP A 138 13.94 6.30 26.21
C ASP A 138 13.77 7.14 27.50
N THR A 139 12.61 7.07 28.17
CA THR A 139 12.35 7.85 29.39
C THR A 139 12.77 7.12 30.68
N ALA A 140 12.59 5.80 30.76
CA ALA A 140 13.09 5.01 31.88
C ALA A 140 13.15 3.52 31.54
N SER A 141 14.35 2.92 31.61
CA SER A 141 14.53 1.46 31.52
C SER A 141 13.72 0.69 32.58
N THR A 142 13.40 1.35 33.70
CA THR A 142 12.57 0.83 34.80
C THR A 142 11.07 1.07 34.64
N ALA A 143 10.62 1.95 33.73
CA ALA A 143 9.19 2.21 33.52
C ALA A 143 8.43 0.97 33.06
N VAL A 144 9.05 0.11 32.25
CA VAL A 144 8.45 -1.16 31.82
C VAL A 144 8.23 -2.10 33.01
N VAL A 145 9.17 -2.13 33.96
CA VAL A 145 9.07 -2.92 35.20
C VAL A 145 8.01 -2.33 36.13
N GLN A 146 7.94 -1.00 36.23
CA GLN A 146 6.92 -0.30 37.02
C GLN A 146 5.51 -0.50 36.46
N ILE A 147 5.34 -0.50 35.14
CA ILE A 147 4.05 -0.77 34.48
C ILE A 147 3.62 -2.23 34.67
N ALA A 148 4.56 -3.17 34.64
CA ALA A 148 4.27 -4.58 34.89
C ALA A 148 3.78 -4.81 36.34
N ASN A 149 4.30 -4.03 37.29
CA ASN A 149 3.90 -4.11 38.69
C ASN A 149 2.63 -3.31 39.00
N ASP A 150 2.44 -2.14 38.38
CA ASP A 150 1.29 -1.25 38.58
C ASP A 150 0.70 -0.76 37.24
N PRO A 151 -0.24 -1.51 36.63
CA PRO A 151 -0.86 -1.15 35.35
C PRO A 151 -1.65 0.17 35.38
N SER A 152 -2.06 0.66 36.55
CA SER A 152 -2.76 1.93 36.71
C SER A 152 -1.86 3.15 36.49
N SER A 153 -0.54 3.00 36.65
CA SER A 153 0.45 4.07 36.52
C SER A 153 0.83 4.42 35.08
N VAL A 154 0.37 3.62 34.10
CA VAL A 154 0.69 3.77 32.67
C VAL A 154 0.42 5.19 32.19
N PHE A 155 -0.71 5.78 32.57
CA PHE A 155 -1.09 7.12 32.12
C PHE A 155 -0.20 8.22 32.70
N SER A 156 0.17 8.12 33.99
CA SER A 156 1.10 9.07 34.61
C SER A 156 2.50 8.98 34.01
N ILE A 157 2.99 7.76 33.78
CA ILE A 157 4.31 7.51 33.17
C ILE A 157 4.33 8.01 31.73
N LEU A 158 3.27 7.74 30.96
CA LEU A 158 3.18 8.20 29.57
C LEU A 158 3.15 9.73 29.48
N SER A 159 2.48 10.40 30.41
CA SER A 159 2.40 11.87 30.45
C SER A 159 3.72 12.56 30.76
N SER A 160 4.61 11.91 31.52
CA SER A 160 5.97 12.42 31.77
C SER A 160 6.96 12.00 30.68
N ALA A 161 6.77 10.81 30.09
CA ALA A 161 7.66 10.25 29.07
C ALA A 161 7.53 10.89 27.69
N LEU A 162 6.31 11.23 27.28
CA LEU A 162 6.09 11.82 25.96
C LEU A 162 6.89 13.12 25.78
N PRO A 163 6.82 14.12 26.68
CA PRO A 163 7.60 15.35 26.55
C PRO A 163 9.12 15.13 26.52
N THR A 164 9.65 14.24 27.36
CA THR A 164 11.10 13.98 27.44
C THR A 164 11.65 13.32 26.17
N SER A 165 10.87 12.48 25.51
CA SER A 165 11.26 11.82 24.25
C SER A 165 11.10 12.70 23.00
N SER A 166 10.65 13.96 23.13
CA SER A 166 10.45 14.86 21.99
C SER A 166 11.72 15.09 21.15
N ASN A 167 12.89 15.23 21.80
CA ASN A 167 14.17 15.41 21.12
C ASN A 167 14.53 14.21 20.22
N PHE A 168 14.27 12.98 20.69
CA PHE A 168 14.49 11.77 19.90
C PHE A 168 13.64 11.81 18.62
N TYR A 169 12.35 12.14 18.74
CA TYR A 169 11.48 12.21 17.57
C TYR A 169 11.88 13.33 16.61
N ILE A 170 12.28 14.51 17.09
CA ILE A 170 12.81 15.57 16.21
C ILE A 170 13.99 15.05 15.39
N SER A 171 14.98 14.40 16.02
CA SER A 171 16.11 13.80 15.30
C SER A 171 15.67 12.68 14.35
N TYR A 172 14.71 11.86 14.76
CA TYR A 172 14.12 10.81 13.92
C TYR A 172 13.47 11.40 12.66
N PHE A 173 12.67 12.47 12.77
CA PHE A 173 12.06 13.14 11.61
C PHE A 173 13.09 13.73 10.64
N ILE A 174 14.15 14.35 11.16
CA ILE A 174 15.21 14.94 10.33
C ILE A 174 15.96 13.85 9.58
N VAL A 175 16.49 12.86 10.29
CA VAL A 175 17.35 11.83 9.72
C VAL A 175 16.51 10.83 8.92
N GLN A 176 15.55 10.17 9.57
CA GLN A 176 14.76 9.11 8.93
C GLN A 176 13.84 9.68 7.86
N GLY A 177 13.28 10.88 8.06
CA GLY A 177 12.44 11.53 7.05
C GLY A 177 13.20 11.81 5.76
N LEU A 178 14.40 12.42 5.86
CA LEU A 178 15.23 12.68 4.70
C LEU A 178 15.75 11.38 4.06
N THR A 179 16.23 10.44 4.87
CA THR A 179 16.74 9.15 4.38
C THR A 179 15.66 8.34 3.65
N ILE A 180 14.44 8.26 4.19
CA ILE A 180 13.33 7.56 3.52
C ILE A 180 12.96 8.27 2.22
N ALA A 181 12.89 9.61 2.21
CA ALA A 181 12.52 10.35 1.01
C ALA A 181 13.55 10.13 -0.12
N VAL A 182 14.84 10.22 0.21
CA VAL A 182 15.93 9.94 -0.73
C VAL A 182 15.89 8.47 -1.18
N SER A 183 15.69 7.53 -0.25
CA SER A 183 15.62 6.09 -0.57
C SER A 183 14.48 5.75 -1.52
N VAL A 184 13.30 6.33 -1.31
CA VAL A 184 12.13 6.15 -2.18
C VAL A 184 12.39 6.75 -3.56
N LEU A 185 12.95 7.95 -3.63
CA LEU A 185 13.25 8.60 -4.92
C LEU A 185 14.33 7.84 -5.72
N THR A 186 15.38 7.38 -5.05
CA THR A 186 16.53 6.71 -5.70
C THR A 186 16.32 5.21 -5.93
N GLN A 187 15.28 4.61 -5.33
CA GLN A 187 15.00 3.17 -5.43
C GLN A 187 16.23 2.31 -5.12
N VAL A 188 17.03 2.70 -4.11
CA VAL A 188 18.33 2.05 -3.79
C VAL A 188 18.17 0.54 -3.58
N VAL A 189 17.13 0.09 -2.89
CA VAL A 189 16.87 -1.34 -2.66
C VAL A 189 16.61 -2.06 -3.98
N GLY A 190 15.81 -1.47 -4.86
CA GLY A 190 15.56 -2.00 -6.20
C GLY A 190 16.86 -2.09 -7.01
N CYS A 191 17.69 -1.04 -6.97
CA CYS A 191 18.99 -1.00 -7.66
C CYS A 191 19.96 -2.09 -7.16
N VAL A 192 20.05 -2.29 -5.84
CA VAL A 192 20.90 -3.34 -5.25
C VAL A 192 20.40 -4.73 -5.62
N ILE A 193 19.09 -4.97 -5.54
CA ILE A 193 18.49 -6.24 -5.96
C ILE A 193 18.76 -6.49 -7.45
N PHE A 194 18.55 -5.48 -8.29
CA PHE A 194 18.76 -5.54 -9.74
C PHE A 194 20.21 -5.86 -10.13
N ASN A 195 21.18 -5.22 -9.46
CA ASN A 195 22.60 -5.36 -9.78
C ASN A 195 23.26 -6.57 -9.13
N ILE A 196 22.94 -6.87 -7.87
CA ILE A 196 23.62 -7.93 -7.10
C ILE A 196 22.79 -9.21 -7.14
N LEU A 197 21.56 -9.16 -6.64
CA LEU A 197 20.77 -10.38 -6.43
C LEU A 197 20.46 -11.08 -7.75
N TYR A 198 19.99 -10.33 -8.73
CA TYR A 198 19.74 -10.89 -10.04
C TYR A 198 21.04 -11.27 -10.79
N ARG A 199 22.20 -10.69 -10.48
CA ARG A 199 23.46 -11.15 -11.10
C ARG A 199 23.79 -12.61 -10.75
N PHE A 200 23.42 -13.05 -9.55
CA PHE A 200 23.67 -14.41 -9.07
C PHE A 200 22.47 -15.34 -9.25
N LEU A 201 21.23 -14.83 -9.23
CA LEU A 201 20.02 -15.65 -9.36
C LEU A 201 19.46 -15.78 -10.79
N THR A 202 19.88 -14.97 -11.77
CA THR A 202 19.44 -15.15 -13.16
C THR A 202 20.28 -16.20 -13.89
N GLY A 203 20.11 -17.47 -13.50
CA GLY A 203 20.69 -18.61 -14.21
C GLY A 203 19.81 -19.15 -15.34
N THR A 204 18.59 -18.61 -15.54
CA THR A 204 17.63 -19.11 -16.54
C THR A 204 17.13 -17.97 -17.44
N PRO A 205 16.82 -18.25 -18.72
CA PRO A 205 16.23 -17.27 -19.63
C PRO A 205 14.95 -16.63 -19.06
N ARG A 206 14.06 -17.44 -18.45
CA ARG A 206 12.83 -16.97 -17.78
C ARG A 206 13.11 -15.97 -16.66
N ALA A 207 14.13 -16.24 -15.83
CA ALA A 207 14.51 -15.31 -14.75
C ALA A 207 15.07 -14.00 -15.29
N MET A 208 15.81 -14.03 -16.42
CA MET A 208 16.27 -12.81 -17.09
C MET A 208 15.10 -12.02 -17.68
N TYR A 209 14.17 -12.67 -18.38
CA TYR A 209 12.98 -12.00 -18.90
C TYR A 209 12.19 -11.32 -17.78
N ASN A 210 11.83 -12.06 -16.74
CA ASN A 210 11.08 -11.52 -15.60
C ASN A 210 11.81 -10.34 -14.93
N LYS A 211 13.15 -10.36 -14.87
CA LYS A 211 13.94 -9.25 -14.32
C LYS A 211 13.73 -7.95 -15.09
N TRP A 212 13.67 -8.00 -16.42
CA TRP A 212 13.62 -6.82 -17.28
C TRP A 212 12.19 -6.36 -17.61
N THR A 213 11.21 -7.26 -17.54
CA THR A 213 9.82 -6.96 -17.93
C THR A 213 8.87 -6.75 -16.76
N SER A 214 9.22 -7.17 -15.54
CA SER A 214 8.38 -6.91 -14.37
C SER A 214 8.72 -5.55 -13.74
N LEU A 215 7.70 -4.71 -13.57
CA LEU A 215 7.80 -3.51 -12.75
C LEU A 215 7.60 -3.88 -11.28
N SER A 216 8.29 -3.15 -10.40
CA SER A 216 8.13 -3.33 -8.95
C SER A 216 6.78 -2.80 -8.50
N ALA A 217 5.95 -3.68 -7.93
CA ALA A 217 4.66 -3.29 -7.40
C ALA A 217 4.76 -2.70 -5.99
N ILE A 218 4.13 -1.55 -5.76
CA ILE A 218 4.05 -0.97 -4.42
C ILE A 218 3.03 -1.75 -3.60
N MET A 219 3.49 -2.33 -2.49
CA MET A 219 2.59 -2.96 -1.53
C MET A 219 2.13 -1.95 -0.48
N TRP A 220 1.03 -1.26 -0.78
CA TRP A 220 0.48 -0.19 0.05
C TRP A 220 0.15 -0.59 1.49
N GLY A 221 -0.19 -1.87 1.73
CA GLY A 221 -0.48 -2.38 3.07
C GLY A 221 0.70 -2.35 4.04
N SER A 222 1.94 -2.40 3.54
CA SER A 222 3.15 -2.22 4.36
C SER A 222 3.70 -0.79 4.34
N VAL A 223 3.41 -0.03 3.29
CA VAL A 223 3.99 1.30 3.09
C VAL A 223 3.22 2.36 3.88
N LEU A 224 1.88 2.39 3.78
CA LEU A 224 1.07 3.42 4.42
C LEU A 224 1.16 3.46 5.95
N PRO A 225 1.16 2.32 6.68
CA PRO A 225 1.22 2.35 8.14
C PRO A 225 2.41 3.12 8.71
N VAL A 226 3.57 3.08 8.02
CA VAL A 226 4.77 3.82 8.42
C VAL A 226 4.51 5.33 8.36
N TYR A 227 3.94 5.82 7.26
CA TYR A 227 3.63 7.24 7.10
C TYR A 227 2.50 7.70 8.00
N THR A 228 1.47 6.87 8.21
CA THR A 228 0.41 7.19 9.17
C THR A 228 0.94 7.24 10.60
N ALA A 229 1.91 6.40 10.95
CA ALA A 229 2.54 6.44 12.26
C ALA A 229 3.36 7.72 12.44
N ILE A 230 4.14 8.12 11.43
CA ILE A 230 4.83 9.42 11.38
C ILE A 230 3.82 10.56 11.60
N ALA A 231 2.71 10.58 10.87
CA ALA A 231 1.68 11.60 11.05
C ALA A 231 1.02 11.57 12.44
N VAL A 232 0.79 10.38 13.01
CA VAL A 232 0.26 10.22 14.38
C VAL A 232 1.22 10.76 15.42
N ILE A 233 2.52 10.47 15.29
CA ILE A 233 3.57 11.05 16.16
C ILE A 233 3.53 12.57 16.00
N SER A 234 3.39 13.08 14.78
CA SER A 234 3.32 14.53 14.56
C SER A 234 2.13 15.19 15.23
N ILE A 235 0.94 14.60 15.13
CA ILE A 235 -0.26 15.11 15.80
C ILE A 235 -0.08 15.06 17.32
N THR A 236 0.50 13.98 17.85
CA THR A 236 0.72 13.81 19.30
C THR A 236 1.66 14.88 19.87
N TYR A 237 2.73 15.22 19.15
CA TYR A 237 3.72 16.21 19.57
C TYR A 237 3.39 17.65 19.15
N ALA A 238 2.32 17.88 18.39
CA ALA A 238 1.97 19.20 17.86
C ALA A 238 1.89 20.28 18.95
N VAL A 239 1.30 19.93 20.10
CA VAL A 239 1.13 20.85 21.24
C VAL A 239 2.32 20.81 22.20
N ILE A 240 2.97 19.64 22.34
CA ILE A 240 4.09 19.42 23.26
C ILE A 240 5.37 20.10 22.76
N ALA A 241 5.69 19.89 21.48
CA ALA A 241 6.90 20.37 20.82
C ALA A 241 6.57 20.90 19.42
N PRO A 242 6.10 22.15 19.27
CA PRO A 242 5.61 22.69 17.99
C PRO A 242 6.64 22.66 16.86
N ILE A 243 7.94 22.72 17.18
CA ILE A 243 9.05 22.63 16.21
C ILE A 243 9.00 21.31 15.42
N MET A 244 8.45 20.24 16.02
CA MET A 244 8.31 18.96 15.33
C MET A 244 7.38 19.08 14.09
N LEU A 245 6.35 19.94 14.13
CA LEU A 245 5.46 20.17 12.98
C LEU A 245 6.20 20.73 11.77
N PHE A 246 7.20 21.58 11.98
CA PHE A 246 8.02 22.13 10.92
C PHE A 246 8.76 21.02 10.17
N TRP A 247 9.46 20.14 10.90
CA TRP A 247 10.18 19.01 10.31
C TRP A 247 9.26 17.97 9.69
N ALA A 248 8.11 17.70 10.32
CA ALA A 248 7.09 16.82 9.76
C ALA A 248 6.53 17.35 8.43
N THR A 249 6.31 18.65 8.32
CA THR A 249 5.81 19.29 7.08
C THR A 249 6.82 19.16 5.95
N ILE A 250 8.11 19.40 6.22
CA ILE A 250 9.19 19.21 5.24
C ILE A 250 9.26 17.74 4.81
N GLY A 251 9.25 16.81 5.78
CA GLY A 251 9.31 15.37 5.50
C GLY A 251 8.14 14.88 4.64
N LEU A 252 6.91 15.23 5.01
CA LEU A 252 5.71 14.88 4.24
C LEU A 252 5.71 15.53 2.84
N GLY A 253 6.20 16.77 2.72
CA GLY A 253 6.36 17.44 1.42
C GLY A 253 7.35 16.71 0.50
N LEU A 254 8.48 16.25 1.03
CA LEU A 254 9.44 15.43 0.29
C LEU A 254 8.86 14.07 -0.10
N PHE A 255 8.11 13.42 0.79
CA PHE A 255 7.42 12.16 0.47
C PHE A 255 6.39 12.36 -0.67
N TYR A 256 5.63 13.45 -0.65
CA TYR A 256 4.69 13.77 -1.72
C TYR A 256 5.41 13.86 -3.08
N LEU A 257 6.52 14.59 -3.15
CA LEU A 257 7.30 14.70 -4.39
C LEU A 257 7.89 13.35 -4.84
N ALA A 258 8.46 12.58 -3.91
CA ALA A 258 9.09 11.30 -4.20
C ALA A 258 8.07 10.24 -4.67
N TYR A 259 6.90 10.16 -4.04
CA TYR A 259 5.84 9.23 -4.45
C TYR A 259 5.16 9.68 -5.74
N ARG A 260 4.97 10.98 -5.95
CA ARG A 260 4.42 11.49 -7.22
C ARG A 260 5.29 11.04 -8.40
N TYR A 261 6.61 11.13 -8.28
CA TYR A 261 7.51 10.66 -9.33
C TYR A 261 7.44 9.13 -9.51
N ASN A 262 7.55 8.36 -8.42
CA ASN A 262 7.56 6.89 -8.50
C ASN A 262 6.26 6.31 -9.06
N VAL A 263 5.11 6.83 -8.64
CA VAL A 263 3.79 6.37 -9.11
C VAL A 263 3.59 6.65 -10.60
N LEU A 264 4.16 7.74 -11.12
CA LEU A 264 4.01 8.09 -12.54
C LEU A 264 4.99 7.35 -13.46
N PHE A 265 6.20 7.03 -12.99
CA PHE A 265 7.29 6.59 -13.89
C PHE A 265 7.94 5.24 -13.55
N VAL A 266 7.75 4.70 -12.35
CA VAL A 266 8.55 3.56 -11.86
C VAL A 266 7.70 2.36 -11.48
N THR A 267 6.52 2.57 -10.89
CA THR A 267 5.79 1.51 -10.18
C THR A 267 4.50 1.12 -10.86
N ASP A 268 4.20 -0.18 -10.83
CA ASP A 268 2.93 -0.75 -11.29
C ASP A 268 2.01 -1.05 -10.08
N THR A 269 0.70 -1.15 -10.32
CA THR A 269 -0.29 -1.51 -9.30
C THR A 269 -0.65 -3.00 -9.43
N ALA A 270 -0.14 -3.82 -8.51
CA ALA A 270 -0.48 -5.26 -8.49
C ALA A 270 -1.81 -5.58 -7.80
N VAL A 271 -2.29 -4.71 -6.90
CA VAL A 271 -3.51 -4.94 -6.12
C VAL A 271 -4.31 -3.64 -6.07
N ASP A 272 -5.56 -3.68 -6.51
CA ASP A 272 -6.45 -2.53 -6.62
C ASP A 272 -7.50 -2.52 -5.50
N THR A 273 -7.27 -1.67 -4.51
CA THR A 273 -8.19 -1.49 -3.38
C THR A 273 -9.22 -0.38 -3.59
N ARG A 274 -9.32 0.18 -4.80
CA ARG A 274 -10.27 1.27 -5.14
C ARG A 274 -10.14 2.49 -4.21
N GLY A 275 -8.93 2.75 -3.72
CA GLY A 275 -8.65 3.87 -2.82
C GLY A 275 -9.01 3.64 -1.34
N LEU A 276 -9.45 2.44 -0.92
CA LEU A 276 -9.85 2.14 0.48
C LEU A 276 -8.73 2.32 1.51
N PHE A 277 -7.48 2.38 1.06
CA PHE A 277 -6.33 2.69 1.91
C PHE A 277 -6.39 4.08 2.55
N TYR A 278 -6.84 5.09 1.81
CA TYR A 278 -6.92 6.49 2.25
C TYR A 278 -7.90 6.71 3.42
N PRO A 279 -9.18 6.31 3.33
CA PRO A 279 -10.12 6.49 4.43
C PRO A 279 -9.71 5.69 5.67
N ARG A 280 -9.00 4.56 5.49
CA ARG A 280 -8.41 3.84 6.63
C ARG A 280 -7.29 4.61 7.30
N ALA A 281 -6.36 5.16 6.52
CA ALA A 281 -5.29 6.00 7.05
C ALA A 281 -5.87 7.21 7.81
N LEU A 282 -6.93 7.85 7.27
CA LEU A 282 -7.61 8.97 7.92
C LEU A 282 -8.18 8.57 9.29
N LYS A 283 -8.83 7.41 9.38
CA LYS A 283 -9.34 6.88 10.66
C LYS A 283 -8.21 6.56 11.65
N GLN A 284 -7.06 6.12 11.15
CA GLN A 284 -5.88 5.84 11.97
C GLN A 284 -5.26 7.11 12.56
N LEU A 285 -5.37 8.27 11.89
CA LEU A 285 -4.88 9.56 12.43
C LEU A 285 -5.59 9.97 13.74
N PHE A 286 -6.83 9.54 13.95
CA PHE A 286 -7.53 9.77 15.23
C PHE A 286 -6.81 9.12 16.41
N ALA A 287 -6.05 8.04 16.20
CA ALA A 287 -5.21 7.49 17.26
C ALA A 287 -4.20 8.51 17.78
N GLY A 288 -3.64 9.36 16.92
CA GLY A 288 -2.76 10.46 17.33
C GLY A 288 -3.49 11.57 18.07
N ILE A 289 -4.72 11.89 17.66
CA ILE A 289 -5.55 12.88 18.37
C ILE A 289 -5.87 12.35 19.78
N TYR A 290 -6.30 11.10 19.91
CA TYR A 290 -6.58 10.48 21.21
C TYR A 290 -5.33 10.43 22.09
N LEU A 291 -4.17 10.08 21.54
CA LEU A 291 -2.91 10.07 22.30
C LEU A 291 -2.51 11.48 22.75
N ALA A 292 -2.70 12.50 21.91
CA ALA A 292 -2.47 13.90 22.26
C ALA A 292 -3.39 14.33 23.43
N GLU A 293 -4.70 14.09 23.31
CA GLU A 293 -5.69 14.46 24.32
C GLU A 293 -5.43 13.76 25.65
N ILE A 294 -5.21 12.43 25.63
CA ILE A 294 -4.92 11.65 26.84
C ILE A 294 -3.62 12.12 27.51
N CYS A 295 -2.57 12.38 26.72
CA CYS A 295 -1.32 12.91 27.25
C CYS A 295 -1.51 14.29 27.89
N MET A 296 -2.26 15.19 27.24
CA MET A 296 -2.53 16.53 27.75
C MET A 296 -3.33 16.50 29.06
N VAL A 297 -4.34 15.64 29.15
CA VAL A 297 -5.08 15.39 30.41
C VAL A 297 -4.11 14.93 31.50
N GLY A 298 -3.23 13.97 31.19
CA GLY A 298 -2.23 13.47 32.14
C GLY A 298 -1.25 14.56 32.61
N MET A 299 -0.72 15.38 31.69
CA MET A 299 0.20 16.46 32.03
C MET A 299 -0.45 17.54 32.88
N PHE A 300 -1.71 17.92 32.60
CA PHE A 300 -2.45 18.89 33.41
C PHE A 300 -2.84 18.35 34.78
N ALA A 301 -3.09 17.04 34.89
CA ALA A 301 -3.31 16.38 36.18
C ALA A 301 -2.04 16.41 37.04
N VAL A 302 -0.87 16.12 36.46
CA VAL A 302 0.44 16.18 37.15
C VAL A 302 0.80 17.61 37.56
N SER A 303 0.50 18.61 36.73
CA SER A 303 0.76 20.02 37.03
C SER A 303 -0.28 20.67 37.96
N LYS A 304 -1.23 19.90 38.52
CA LYS A 304 -2.32 20.34 39.41
C LYS A 304 -3.25 21.42 38.80
N ALA A 305 -3.34 21.47 37.47
CA ALA A 305 -4.21 22.39 36.74
C ALA A 305 -5.57 21.75 36.43
N ALA A 306 -6.47 21.69 37.42
CA ALA A 306 -7.74 20.98 37.32
C ALA A 306 -8.69 21.52 36.22
N GLY A 307 -8.72 22.85 36.02
CA GLY A 307 -9.58 23.47 35.00
C GLY A 307 -9.24 23.03 33.57
N PRO A 308 -7.99 23.23 33.10
CA PRO A 308 -7.54 22.73 31.80
C PRO A 308 -7.68 21.22 31.63
N ALA A 309 -7.41 20.43 32.68
CA ALA A 309 -7.59 18.98 32.63
C ALA A 309 -9.04 18.57 32.38
N ALA A 310 -10.01 19.20 33.07
CA ALA A 310 -11.43 18.96 32.87
C ALA A 310 -11.90 19.36 31.46
N LEU A 311 -11.44 20.51 30.96
CA LEU A 311 -11.74 20.96 29.59
C LEU A 311 -11.23 19.95 28.55
N MET A 312 -9.99 19.46 28.70
CA MET A 312 -9.42 18.46 27.79
C MET A 312 -10.16 17.12 27.85
N ALA A 313 -10.65 16.70 29.02
CA ALA A 313 -11.48 15.51 29.14
C ALA A 313 -12.83 15.67 28.40
N VAL A 314 -13.44 16.85 28.43
CA VAL A 314 -14.65 17.15 27.64
C VAL A 314 -14.35 17.11 26.14
N PHE A 315 -13.22 17.67 25.70
CA PHE A 315 -12.80 17.57 24.30
C PHE A 315 -12.60 16.12 23.85
N LEU A 316 -12.02 15.26 24.69
CA LEU A 316 -11.86 13.84 24.39
C LEU A 316 -13.21 13.17 24.13
N VAL A 317 -14.22 13.44 24.96
CA VAL A 317 -15.59 12.93 24.75
C VAL A 317 -16.16 13.45 23.42
N PHE A 318 -15.98 14.73 23.12
CA PHE A 318 -16.41 15.31 21.85
C PHE A 318 -15.73 14.65 20.65
N THR A 319 -14.42 14.40 20.71
CA THR A 319 -13.65 13.73 19.65
C THR A 319 -14.13 12.29 19.43
N ILE A 320 -14.49 11.56 20.50
CA ILE A 320 -15.12 10.23 20.38
C ILE A 320 -16.47 10.32 19.66
N LEU A 321 -17.34 11.26 20.06
CA LEU A 321 -18.64 11.46 19.42
C LEU A 321 -18.52 11.87 17.95
N PHE A 322 -17.56 12.74 17.64
CA PHE A 322 -17.26 13.17 16.28
C PHE A 322 -16.80 11.99 15.41
N GLN A 323 -15.82 11.21 15.89
CA GLN A 323 -15.33 10.04 15.18
C GLN A 323 -16.44 9.03 14.92
N PHE A 324 -17.29 8.77 15.92
CA PHE A 324 -18.41 7.86 15.77
C PHE A 324 -19.44 8.34 14.73
N THR A 325 -19.76 9.63 14.74
CA THR A 325 -20.67 10.24 13.76
C THR A 325 -20.08 10.18 12.36
N MET A 326 -18.78 10.49 12.22
CA MET A 326 -18.06 10.42 10.95
C MET A 326 -18.04 9.00 10.39
N LEU A 327 -17.75 7.99 11.23
CA LEU A 327 -17.75 6.59 10.82
C LEU A 327 -19.13 6.13 10.35
N ARG A 328 -20.18 6.47 11.09
CA ARG A 328 -21.57 6.13 10.70
C ARG A 328 -21.98 6.76 9.37
N ALA A 329 -21.54 7.99 9.09
CA ALA A 329 -21.86 8.67 7.85
C ALA A 329 -21.04 8.14 6.65
N LEU A 330 -19.74 7.88 6.83
CA LEU A 330 -18.83 7.55 5.73
C LEU A 330 -18.72 6.04 5.44
N ASP A 331 -18.84 5.16 6.44
CA ASP A 331 -18.66 3.72 6.23
C ASP A 331 -19.59 3.10 5.17
N PRO A 332 -20.89 3.46 5.10
CA PRO A 332 -21.77 2.94 4.05
C PRO A 332 -21.32 3.32 2.64
N LEU A 333 -20.74 4.53 2.47
CA LEU A 333 -20.28 5.06 1.19
C LEU A 333 -19.00 4.40 0.69
N LEU A 334 -18.21 3.79 1.58
CA LEU A 334 -16.94 3.15 1.24
C LEU A 334 -17.10 1.76 0.63
N TYR A 335 -18.15 1.04 1.01
CA TYR A 335 -18.31 -0.37 0.62
C TYR A 335 -19.47 -0.61 -0.33
N ASN A 336 -20.47 0.29 -0.37
CA ASN A 336 -21.63 0.15 -1.23
C ASN A 336 -21.69 1.32 -2.22
N LEU A 337 -21.92 1.01 -3.50
CA LEU A 337 -22.23 2.04 -4.49
C LEU A 337 -23.67 2.53 -4.27
N PRO A 338 -23.92 3.84 -4.11
CA PRO A 338 -25.27 4.38 -4.06
C PRO A 338 -26.02 4.10 -5.37
N ARG A 339 -27.23 3.53 -5.28
CA ARG A 339 -28.09 3.31 -6.46
C ARG A 339 -28.48 4.61 -7.17
N SER A 340 -28.59 5.71 -6.43
CA SER A 340 -28.87 7.03 -7.00
C SER A 340 -27.79 7.47 -7.99
N LEU A 341 -26.52 7.20 -7.70
CA LEU A 341 -25.41 7.53 -8.60
C LEU A 341 -25.42 6.66 -9.86
N GLN A 342 -25.85 5.40 -9.77
CA GLN A 342 -26.01 4.54 -10.95
C GLN A 342 -27.09 5.10 -11.89
N VAL A 343 -28.25 5.49 -11.34
CA VAL A 343 -29.32 6.10 -12.13
C VAL A 343 -28.86 7.44 -12.73
N GLU A 344 -28.13 8.25 -11.96
CA GLU A 344 -27.58 9.52 -12.46
C GLU A 344 -26.58 9.31 -13.59
N GLU A 345 -25.69 8.32 -13.48
CA GLU A 345 -24.74 7.94 -14.53
C GLU A 345 -25.47 7.46 -15.80
N GLU A 346 -26.48 6.60 -15.66
CA GLU A 346 -27.33 6.14 -16.77
C GLU A 346 -28.03 7.32 -17.47
N LEU A 347 -28.57 8.27 -16.70
CA LEU A 347 -29.20 9.47 -17.24
C LEU A 347 -28.19 10.37 -17.97
N ILE A 348 -26.96 10.49 -17.46
CA ILE A 348 -25.91 11.29 -18.11
C ILE A 348 -25.45 10.59 -19.40
N GLN A 349 -25.28 9.26 -19.39
CA GLN A 349 -24.92 8.50 -20.59
C GLN A 349 -26.02 8.59 -21.66
N ALA A 350 -27.29 8.48 -21.26
CA ALA A 350 -28.43 8.68 -22.17
C ALA A 350 -28.39 10.07 -22.83
N ARG A 351 -28.17 11.14 -22.04
CA ARG A 351 -28.03 12.51 -22.57
C ARG A 351 -26.87 12.67 -23.55
N LEU A 352 -25.73 12.04 -23.27
CA LEU A 352 -24.56 12.07 -24.16
C LEU A 352 -24.88 11.37 -25.49
N SER A 353 -25.49 10.19 -25.43
CA SER A 353 -25.89 9.44 -26.63
C SER A 353 -26.93 10.19 -27.48
N ASP A 354 -27.86 10.92 -26.86
CA ASP A 354 -28.83 11.76 -27.57
C ASP A 354 -28.18 12.99 -28.21
N THR A 355 -27.17 13.58 -27.56
CA THR A 355 -26.40 14.71 -28.10
C THR A 355 -25.58 14.26 -29.31
N GLU A 356 -24.91 13.11 -29.23
CA GLU A 356 -24.16 12.54 -30.36
C GLU A 356 -25.05 12.19 -31.55
N ARG A 357 -26.29 11.73 -31.30
CA ARG A 357 -27.30 11.50 -32.34
C ARG A 357 -27.74 12.80 -32.99
N GLN A 358 -27.97 13.87 -32.20
CA GLN A 358 -28.34 15.18 -32.75
C GLN A 358 -27.20 15.80 -33.56
N ASP A 359 -25.95 15.72 -33.09
CA ASP A 359 -24.78 16.24 -33.84
C ASP A 359 -24.57 15.49 -35.15
N LYS A 360 -24.78 14.16 -35.18
CA LYS A 360 -24.75 13.37 -36.44
C LYS A 360 -25.85 13.79 -37.41
N VAL A 361 -27.07 14.03 -36.93
CA VAL A 361 -28.21 14.48 -37.77
C VAL A 361 -28.00 15.91 -38.31
N VAL A 362 -27.40 16.81 -37.53
CA VAL A 362 -27.08 18.18 -37.98
C VAL A 362 -25.92 18.18 -39.00
N SER A 363 -24.93 17.30 -38.84
CA SER A 363 -23.86 17.10 -39.83
C SER A 363 -24.38 16.49 -41.15
N GLU A 364 -25.38 15.61 -41.12
CA GLU A 364 -26.02 15.08 -42.34
C GLU A 364 -27.02 16.08 -42.97
N SER A 365 -27.71 16.89 -42.17
CA SER A 365 -28.69 17.88 -42.64
C SER A 365 -28.08 19.12 -43.30
N ASN A 366 -26.80 19.43 -43.08
CA ASN A 366 -26.12 20.55 -43.75
C ASN A 366 -25.79 20.28 -45.23
N GLY A 367 -26.27 19.15 -45.78
CA GLY A 367 -26.13 18.80 -47.20
C GLY A 367 -27.23 19.31 -48.13
N HIS A 368 -28.50 19.53 -47.70
CA HIS A 368 -29.60 19.89 -48.61
C HIS A 368 -30.62 20.85 -47.96
N GLY A 369 -31.10 21.82 -48.75
CA GLY A 369 -31.88 22.98 -48.30
C GLY A 369 -33.33 22.74 -47.84
N GLN A 370 -33.77 23.64 -46.96
CA GLN A 370 -35.11 24.01 -46.48
C GLN A 370 -36.31 23.08 -46.75
N THR A 371 -37.02 22.70 -45.67
CA THR A 371 -38.48 22.92 -45.54
C THR A 371 -38.92 22.84 -44.08
N LYS A 372 -39.79 23.78 -43.66
CA LYS A 372 -40.44 23.82 -42.34
C LYS A 372 -41.60 22.81 -42.31
N ALA A 373 -41.70 22.02 -41.24
CA ALA A 373 -42.96 21.39 -40.84
C ALA A 373 -43.04 21.33 -39.31
N SER A 374 -44.12 21.90 -38.77
CA SER A 374 -44.50 21.82 -37.35
C SER A 374 -45.07 20.44 -37.03
N GLY A 375 -44.61 19.82 -35.95
CA GLY A 375 -45.23 18.61 -35.39
C GLY A 375 -45.01 18.58 -33.87
N SER A 376 -46.11 18.74 -33.12
CA SER A 376 -46.14 18.65 -31.67
C SER A 376 -45.92 17.20 -31.20
N GLY A 377 -44.86 16.96 -30.43
CA GLY A 377 -44.63 15.73 -29.69
C GLY A 377 -44.01 16.08 -28.35
N SER A 378 -44.78 15.87 -27.28
CA SER A 378 -44.41 16.18 -25.90
C SER A 378 -43.28 15.29 -25.40
N SER A 379 -42.04 15.76 -25.48
CA SER A 379 -40.95 15.22 -24.66
C SER A 379 -41.11 15.71 -23.21
N PRO A 380 -40.91 14.86 -22.19
CA PRO A 380 -40.98 15.28 -20.80
C PRO A 380 -39.92 16.36 -20.57
N ARG A 381 -40.39 17.52 -20.10
CA ARG A 381 -39.57 18.66 -19.72
C ARG A 381 -38.72 18.27 -18.51
N VAL A 382 -37.55 17.69 -18.76
CA VAL A 382 -36.53 17.49 -17.73
C VAL A 382 -35.87 18.83 -17.51
N GLU A 383 -35.99 19.36 -16.29
CA GLU A 383 -35.47 20.67 -15.88
C GLU A 383 -34.00 20.86 -16.31
N GLU A 384 -33.71 21.97 -16.99
CA GLU A 384 -32.35 22.46 -17.22
C GLU A 384 -31.67 22.68 -15.87
N VAL A 385 -30.75 21.79 -15.50
CA VAL A 385 -29.92 21.96 -14.31
C VAL A 385 -29.04 23.21 -14.49
N ALA A 386 -29.16 24.12 -13.54
CA ALA A 386 -28.60 25.47 -13.51
C ALA A 386 -27.13 25.59 -13.96
N PRO A 387 -26.72 26.76 -14.51
CA PRO A 387 -25.36 26.98 -15.00
C PRO A 387 -24.30 26.81 -13.89
N LYS A 388 -23.32 25.95 -14.16
CA LYS A 388 -22.25 25.56 -13.22
C LYS A 388 -21.37 26.74 -12.82
N LYS A 389 -21.31 27.04 -11.52
CA LYS A 389 -20.47 28.11 -10.96
C LYS A 389 -18.99 27.68 -10.93
N LYS A 390 -18.14 28.29 -11.75
CA LYS A 390 -16.67 28.18 -11.61
C LYS A 390 -16.23 29.05 -10.43
N GLY A 391 -15.97 28.43 -9.27
CA GLY A 391 -15.42 29.12 -8.09
C GLY A 391 -13.90 29.24 -8.14
N ASN A 392 -13.36 30.27 -7.47
CA ASN A 392 -11.91 30.41 -7.22
C ASN A 392 -11.39 29.25 -6.35
N PHE A 393 -10.07 28.98 -6.36
CA PHE A 393 -9.45 27.89 -5.58
C PHE A 393 -9.88 27.88 -4.11
N ILE A 394 -9.93 29.06 -3.47
CA ILE A 394 -10.35 29.22 -2.07
C ILE A 394 -11.84 28.87 -1.89
N GLN A 395 -12.70 29.25 -2.84
CA GLN A 395 -14.13 28.91 -2.79
C GLN A 395 -14.36 27.41 -2.99
N LYS A 396 -13.57 26.77 -3.87
CA LYS A 396 -13.59 25.32 -4.05
C LYS A 396 -13.11 24.58 -2.79
N TRP A 397 -12.08 25.10 -2.13
CA TRP A 397 -11.54 24.53 -0.89
C TRP A 397 -12.49 24.70 0.31
N LEU A 398 -13.13 25.87 0.47
CA LEU A 398 -14.07 26.14 1.57
C LEU A 398 -15.45 25.52 1.37
N LYS A 399 -15.90 25.33 0.13
CA LYS A 399 -17.24 24.80 -0.19
C LYS A 399 -17.15 23.62 -1.16
N PRO A 400 -16.49 22.52 -0.78
CA PRO A 400 -16.36 21.34 -1.62
C PRO A 400 -17.73 20.75 -1.98
N TRP A 401 -18.74 20.85 -1.11
CA TRP A 401 -20.10 20.37 -1.37
C TRP A 401 -20.84 21.10 -2.51
N ILE A 402 -20.33 22.25 -2.99
CA ILE A 402 -20.92 22.98 -4.13
C ILE A 402 -20.08 22.79 -5.40
N TYR A 403 -18.75 22.77 -5.27
CA TYR A 403 -17.84 22.82 -6.42
C TYR A 403 -17.17 21.49 -6.75
N SER A 404 -17.26 20.49 -5.88
CA SER A 404 -16.78 19.12 -6.07
C SER A 404 -17.95 18.15 -6.19
N ASP A 405 -19.00 18.59 -6.89
CA ASP A 405 -20.17 17.77 -7.17
C ASP A 405 -19.85 16.61 -8.12
N TYR A 406 -20.67 15.56 -8.10
CA TYR A 406 -20.45 14.32 -8.84
C TYR A 406 -20.18 14.56 -10.33
N GLU A 407 -21.04 15.35 -10.99
CA GLU A 407 -20.87 15.69 -12.41
C GLU A 407 -19.56 16.44 -12.72
N THR A 408 -19.01 17.17 -11.73
CA THR A 408 -17.78 17.94 -11.90
C THR A 408 -16.56 17.04 -11.74
N LEU A 409 -16.60 16.13 -10.77
CA LEU A 409 -15.56 15.11 -10.56
C LEU A 409 -15.56 14.08 -11.70
N ARG A 410 -16.73 13.69 -12.22
CA ARG A 410 -16.87 12.79 -13.36
C ARG A 410 -16.09 13.28 -14.59
N LYS A 411 -16.06 14.60 -14.83
CA LYS A 411 -15.28 15.18 -15.94
C LYS A 411 -13.77 15.14 -15.74
N MET A 412 -13.30 14.98 -14.49
CA MET A 412 -11.87 14.84 -14.20
C MET A 412 -11.39 13.40 -14.34
N VAL A 413 -12.31 12.44 -14.27
CA VAL A 413 -12.01 11.03 -14.48
C VAL A 413 -12.03 10.76 -16.00
N PRO A 414 -10.98 10.17 -16.58
CA PRO A 414 -11.02 9.71 -17.97
C PRO A 414 -12.22 8.77 -18.16
N GLN A 415 -13.02 9.01 -19.20
CA GLN A 415 -14.18 8.16 -19.50
C GLN A 415 -13.72 6.81 -20.06
N GLU A 416 -14.46 5.74 -19.82
CA GLU A 416 -14.10 4.39 -20.28
C GLU A 416 -13.89 4.34 -21.80
N ASP A 417 -14.66 5.12 -22.57
CA ASP A 417 -14.50 5.25 -24.03
C ASP A 417 -13.14 5.83 -24.46
N SER A 418 -12.51 6.68 -23.63
CA SER A 418 -11.20 7.27 -23.95
C SER A 418 -10.01 6.41 -23.52
N LEU A 419 -10.24 5.40 -22.67
CA LEU A 419 -9.24 4.40 -22.29
C LEU A 419 -9.12 3.26 -23.32
N GLY A 420 -9.99 3.26 -24.34
CA GLY A 420 -10.15 2.13 -25.24
C GLY A 420 -10.80 0.99 -24.47
N ALA A 421 -12.09 0.75 -24.71
CA ALA A 421 -12.73 -0.47 -24.22
C ALA A 421 -11.96 -1.66 -24.81
N HIS A 422 -11.01 -2.22 -24.05
CA HIS A 422 -10.46 -3.52 -24.36
C HIS A 422 -11.57 -4.52 -24.07
N GLU A 423 -12.48 -4.68 -25.04
CA GLU A 423 -13.41 -5.81 -25.02
C GLU A 423 -12.54 -7.06 -24.96
N TYR A 424 -12.59 -7.73 -23.80
CA TYR A 424 -11.95 -9.02 -23.62
C TYR A 424 -12.46 -9.94 -24.72
N SER A 425 -11.61 -10.85 -25.21
CA SER A 425 -12.14 -11.92 -26.06
C SER A 425 -13.24 -12.68 -25.29
N ASP A 426 -14.25 -13.17 -26.02
CA ASP A 426 -15.34 -13.93 -25.43
C ASP A 426 -14.83 -15.10 -24.57
N GLU A 427 -13.71 -15.71 -24.97
CA GLU A 427 -13.01 -16.75 -24.23
C GLU A 427 -12.48 -16.28 -22.86
N ILE A 428 -11.85 -15.10 -22.80
CA ILE A 428 -11.36 -14.53 -21.54
C ILE A 428 -12.54 -14.21 -20.64
N SER A 429 -13.63 -13.65 -21.17
CA SER A 429 -14.81 -13.32 -20.38
C SER A 429 -15.45 -14.57 -19.73
N ALA A 430 -15.49 -15.68 -20.47
CA ALA A 430 -16.05 -16.95 -20.01
C ALA A 430 -15.15 -17.66 -18.99
N THR A 431 -13.83 -17.50 -19.10
CA THR A 431 -12.85 -18.23 -18.29
C THR A 431 -12.26 -17.42 -17.13
N ALA A 432 -12.45 -16.10 -17.11
CA ALA A 432 -11.86 -15.18 -16.13
C ALA A 432 -12.06 -15.62 -14.67
N TYR A 433 -13.24 -16.10 -14.32
CA TYR A 433 -13.57 -16.52 -12.95
C TYR A 433 -13.46 -18.02 -12.71
N LEU A 434 -12.67 -18.73 -13.51
CA LEU A 434 -12.31 -20.12 -13.27
C LEU A 434 -10.97 -20.21 -12.52
N PRO A 435 -10.82 -21.20 -11.62
CA PRO A 435 -9.58 -21.37 -10.88
C PRO A 435 -8.42 -21.66 -11.85
N PRO A 436 -7.19 -21.23 -11.53
CA PRO A 436 -6.03 -21.44 -12.39
C PRO A 436 -5.74 -22.91 -12.69
N SER A 437 -6.27 -23.86 -11.89
CA SER A 437 -6.18 -25.29 -12.18
C SER A 437 -6.95 -25.72 -13.43
N VAL A 438 -7.91 -24.92 -13.88
CA VAL A 438 -8.76 -25.19 -15.05
C VAL A 438 -8.25 -24.42 -16.28
N THR A 439 -7.75 -23.21 -16.10
CA THR A 439 -7.35 -22.32 -17.20
C THR A 439 -5.87 -22.35 -17.56
N LYS A 440 -4.99 -22.81 -16.66
CA LYS A 440 -3.55 -22.85 -16.94
C LYS A 440 -3.23 -23.86 -18.04
N THR A 441 -2.64 -23.37 -19.12
CA THR A 441 -2.06 -24.19 -20.18
C THR A 441 -0.74 -24.83 -19.71
N ALA A 442 -0.32 -25.88 -20.41
CA ALA A 442 0.97 -26.51 -20.15
C ALA A 442 2.11 -25.49 -20.35
N PRO A 443 3.07 -25.39 -19.42
CA PRO A 443 4.14 -24.40 -19.54
C PRO A 443 5.05 -24.72 -20.73
N VAL A 444 5.39 -23.71 -21.51
CA VAL A 444 6.41 -23.81 -22.55
C VAL A 444 7.79 -23.86 -21.90
N LEU A 445 8.59 -24.86 -22.28
CA LEU A 445 9.99 -24.99 -21.87
C LEU A 445 10.84 -24.02 -22.70
N TRP A 446 11.63 -23.21 -22.02
CA TRP A 446 12.44 -22.19 -22.68
C TRP A 446 13.92 -22.41 -22.35
N ILE A 447 14.68 -22.76 -23.38
CA ILE A 447 16.11 -23.04 -23.31
C ILE A 447 16.89 -21.97 -24.07
N PRO A 448 18.19 -21.75 -23.78
CA PRO A 448 19.02 -20.89 -24.62
C PRO A 448 19.48 -21.61 -25.89
N GLU A 449 19.54 -20.89 -27.02
CA GLU A 449 20.23 -21.36 -28.23
C GLU A 449 21.73 -21.45 -27.96
N ASP A 450 22.31 -22.61 -28.26
CA ASP A 450 23.74 -22.88 -28.13
C ASP A 450 24.41 -22.96 -29.51
N PRO A 451 25.67 -22.51 -29.63
CA PRO A 451 26.41 -22.59 -30.89
C PRO A 451 26.73 -24.02 -31.34
N ALA A 452 26.67 -25.01 -30.43
CA ALA A 452 26.93 -26.42 -30.75
C ALA A 452 25.68 -27.16 -31.28
N GLY A 453 24.51 -26.51 -31.30
CA GLY A 453 23.26 -27.06 -31.85
C GLY A 453 22.55 -28.10 -30.96
N VAL A 454 22.96 -28.23 -29.71
CA VAL A 454 22.34 -29.15 -28.73
C VAL A 454 20.88 -28.74 -28.44
N SER A 455 20.61 -27.45 -28.34
CA SER A 455 19.27 -26.84 -28.22
C SER A 455 18.34 -27.28 -29.35
N LYS A 456 18.81 -27.21 -30.60
CA LYS A 456 18.03 -27.65 -31.78
C LYS A 456 17.75 -29.15 -31.76
N GLN A 457 18.71 -29.95 -31.32
CA GLN A 457 18.52 -31.38 -31.11
C GLN A 457 17.50 -31.67 -30.01
N GLU A 458 17.61 -31.00 -28.86
CA GLU A 458 16.67 -31.12 -27.74
C GLU A 458 15.25 -30.68 -28.14
N ILE A 459 15.12 -29.62 -28.92
CA ILE A 459 13.84 -29.18 -29.47
C ILE A 459 13.26 -30.28 -30.36
N ALA A 460 14.04 -30.86 -31.27
CA ALA A 460 13.55 -31.91 -32.17
C ALA A 460 13.09 -33.19 -31.42
N LEU A 461 13.73 -33.52 -30.30
CA LEU A 461 13.40 -34.70 -29.50
C LEU A 461 12.22 -34.43 -28.54
N THR A 462 12.27 -33.30 -27.83
CA THR A 462 11.37 -32.99 -26.71
C THR A 462 10.08 -32.29 -27.14
N SER A 463 10.05 -31.62 -28.29
CA SER A 463 8.84 -30.98 -28.86
C SER A 463 7.66 -31.94 -29.04
N LYS A 464 7.93 -33.26 -29.13
CA LYS A 464 6.92 -34.32 -29.21
C LYS A 464 6.12 -34.49 -27.91
N VAL A 465 6.66 -34.08 -26.77
CA VAL A 465 6.08 -34.27 -25.43
C VAL A 465 5.61 -32.96 -24.83
N ILE A 466 6.43 -31.90 -24.93
CA ILE A 466 6.12 -30.58 -24.38
C ILE A 466 6.59 -29.49 -25.34
N ALA A 467 5.84 -28.39 -25.43
CA ALA A 467 6.26 -27.23 -26.21
C ALA A 467 7.61 -26.70 -25.68
N ILE A 468 8.60 -26.62 -26.55
CA ILE A 468 9.96 -26.15 -26.25
C ILE A 468 10.40 -25.18 -27.34
N SER A 469 11.07 -24.10 -26.93
CA SER A 469 11.62 -23.09 -27.85
C SER A 469 12.95 -22.57 -27.30
N ASP A 470 13.87 -22.22 -28.19
CA ASP A 470 15.14 -21.54 -27.93
C ASP A 470 15.14 -20.06 -28.35
N GLU A 471 14.00 -19.57 -28.86
CA GLU A 471 13.92 -18.23 -29.44
C GLU A 471 14.18 -17.12 -28.40
N GLY A 472 14.96 -16.13 -28.81
CA GLY A 472 15.21 -14.89 -28.07
C GLY A 472 16.30 -14.95 -26.99
N CYS A 473 16.86 -16.13 -26.67
CA CYS A 473 18.00 -16.23 -25.74
C CYS A 473 19.13 -17.06 -26.35
N THR A 474 20.35 -16.52 -26.34
CA THR A 474 21.55 -17.21 -26.84
C THR A 474 22.56 -17.43 -25.72
N LEU A 475 23.40 -18.43 -25.88
CA LEU A 475 24.55 -18.69 -25.01
C LEU A 475 25.81 -18.04 -25.61
N SER A 476 26.40 -17.11 -24.86
CA SER A 476 27.69 -16.49 -25.17
C SER A 476 28.84 -17.49 -24.98
N ASP A 477 29.99 -17.27 -25.65
CA ASP A 477 31.21 -18.10 -25.57
C ASP A 477 31.74 -18.32 -24.13
N LYS A 478 31.32 -17.46 -23.20
CA LYS A 478 31.65 -17.53 -21.77
C LYS A 478 30.58 -18.25 -20.93
N ASN A 479 29.71 -19.05 -21.56
CA ASN A 479 28.55 -19.70 -20.94
C ASN A 479 27.62 -18.72 -20.20
N LYS A 480 27.48 -17.50 -20.74
CA LYS A 480 26.56 -16.49 -20.21
C LYS A 480 25.33 -16.41 -21.11
N LEU A 481 24.16 -16.35 -20.48
CA LEU A 481 22.91 -16.11 -21.17
C LEU A 481 22.87 -14.66 -21.66
N GLU A 482 22.60 -14.48 -22.95
CA GLU A 482 22.32 -13.19 -23.58
C GLU A 482 20.88 -13.23 -24.11
N TRP A 483 20.10 -12.20 -23.79
CA TRP A 483 18.70 -12.08 -24.17
C TRP A 483 18.56 -10.95 -25.20
N ASP A 484 17.88 -11.23 -26.31
CA ASP A 484 17.60 -10.20 -27.32
C ASP A 484 16.49 -9.26 -26.81
N VAL A 485 16.89 -8.04 -26.46
CA VAL A 485 15.99 -7.02 -25.91
C VAL A 485 15.13 -6.36 -27.01
N LYS A 486 15.50 -6.48 -28.30
CA LYS A 486 14.93 -5.66 -29.39
C LYS A 486 14.09 -6.44 -30.39
N GLY A 487 14.45 -7.68 -30.71
CA GLY A 487 13.86 -8.41 -31.85
C GLY A 487 12.81 -9.47 -31.49
N ALA A 488 13.09 -10.33 -30.52
CA ALA A 488 12.25 -11.50 -30.24
C ALA A 488 11.21 -11.25 -29.12
N ARG A 489 9.93 -11.53 -29.40
CA ARG A 489 8.96 -11.76 -28.33
C ARG A 489 9.26 -13.13 -27.74
N PRO A 490 9.50 -13.26 -26.42
CA PRO A 490 9.80 -14.55 -25.83
C PRO A 490 8.63 -15.51 -26.03
N PRO A 491 8.89 -16.83 -26.09
CA PRO A 491 7.84 -17.84 -26.19
C PRO A 491 6.92 -17.90 -24.96
N ILE A 492 7.25 -17.16 -23.90
CA ILE A 492 6.50 -17.04 -22.63
C ILE A 492 5.78 -15.69 -22.54
N TRP A 493 5.86 -14.86 -23.57
CA TRP A 493 5.16 -13.58 -23.59
C TRP A 493 3.65 -13.81 -23.63
N ASN A 494 2.95 -13.23 -22.65
CA ASN A 494 1.50 -13.16 -22.62
C ASN A 494 1.08 -11.69 -22.57
N GLU A 495 0.05 -11.34 -23.32
CA GLU A 495 -0.55 -10.00 -23.26
C GLU A 495 -1.14 -9.75 -21.86
N LYS A 496 -0.85 -8.59 -21.28
CA LYS A 496 -1.40 -8.20 -19.97
C LYS A 496 -2.86 -7.82 -20.18
N ILE A 497 -3.76 -8.60 -19.60
CA ILE A 497 -5.20 -8.35 -19.65
C ILE A 497 -5.55 -7.33 -18.55
N TYR A 498 -6.17 -6.21 -18.92
CA TYR A 498 -6.60 -5.17 -17.98
C TYR A 498 -8.06 -5.38 -17.62
N TYR A 499 -8.33 -5.96 -16.45
CA TYR A 499 -9.67 -6.31 -15.92
C TYR A 499 -10.45 -5.17 -15.26
#